data_AF-A0A8J5Z133-F1
#
_entry.id   AF-A0A8J5Z133-F1
#
_cell.length_a   1.000
_cell.length_b   1.000
_cell.length_c   1.000
_cell.angle_alpha   90.00
_cell.angle_beta   90.00
_cell.angle_gamma   90.00
#
_symmetry.space_group_name_H-M   'P 1'
#
loop_
_entity.id
_entity.type
_entity.pdbx_description
1 polymer ?
#
loop_
_entity_poly.entity_id
_entity_poly.type
_entity_poly.pdbx_seq_one_letter_code
_entity_poly.pdbx_strand_id
1 'polypeptide(L)'
;MASNAAVWLGFFVLVLLGVNSEGSRQGRELSHGDALRQQEADRVVELPGQPAVEFKQYAGYVTVNESHGRALFYWFFEATSKPEKRPLLLWLNGGPGCSSIGYGEAEELGPFFTQKDEQTLKLNPHRWNKAANLLFLESPVGVGFSYTNTSSDINQLGDKITAEDSYIFLVNWFKRFPQFKSHDFYIAGESYAGHYVPQLAELIFDNNKIVPKSDYINFKGFMIGNALMDDDTDQTGMVDYAWDHAVISDGVYNNIKIKCNFSTPSTTNGCNEAMQAYFDVYNIIDMYSLYAPTCNSNSSSSNNRQRPMIQGIAPQIFSKFDRWHTRPAGYDPCLSDYTEVYLNRPDVQQALHANVTNISYPWTHCSDIIKTWGDAPSSMLPTLKKLIAGGIRIWVFSGDTDGRIPVTATRLTLSKLGQKLIEDWTPWYTNHKQPTFITIHQENPSRNLLGNSSSTKLYKSPLYTTIYDVNSHISSEMIDSMSICHPSYLTWAYYSKVGGWTIEYEGLMFVTIRGAGHQVPTFKPSQALQLVRHFLANRKLPPTPF
;
A
#
# COMPACT_ATOMS: atom_id res chain seq x y z
N MET A 1 -3.96 -73.98 -56.53
CA MET A 1 -4.57 -75.10 -55.78
C MET A 1 -3.62 -75.39 -54.62
N ALA A 2 -3.89 -74.81 -53.45
CA ALA A 2 -4.40 -75.53 -52.26
C ALA A 2 -3.34 -76.49 -51.68
N SER A 3 -2.96 -76.51 -50.41
CA SER A 3 -3.54 -75.91 -49.19
C SER A 3 -2.73 -76.40 -47.97
N ASN A 4 -2.63 -75.54 -46.95
CA ASN A 4 -2.60 -75.81 -45.48
C ASN A 4 -1.47 -76.66 -44.86
N ALA A 5 -1.09 -76.53 -43.59
CA ALA A 5 -1.12 -75.50 -42.55
C ALA A 5 -0.54 -76.14 -41.27
N ALA A 6 0.30 -75.39 -40.54
CA ALA A 6 0.60 -75.44 -39.08
C ALA A 6 1.22 -76.74 -38.50
N VAL A 7 2.00 -76.78 -37.39
CA VAL A 7 2.15 -75.98 -36.16
C VAL A 7 3.57 -76.26 -35.60
N TRP A 8 4.25 -75.28 -34.95
CA TRP A 8 4.68 -75.32 -33.53
C TRP A 8 5.59 -74.15 -33.15
N LEU A 9 5.25 -73.54 -32.02
CA LEU A 9 5.86 -72.38 -31.37
C LEU A 9 7.10 -72.76 -30.54
N GLY A 10 8.03 -71.82 -30.41
CA GLY A 10 9.07 -71.80 -29.39
C GLY A 10 9.75 -70.43 -29.32
N PHE A 11 9.49 -69.68 -28.25
CA PHE A 11 9.98 -68.33 -27.96
C PHE A 11 11.50 -68.29 -27.69
N PHE A 12 12.16 -67.24 -28.16
CA PHE A 12 13.42 -66.73 -27.61
C PHE A 12 13.30 -65.22 -27.39
N VAL A 13 13.64 -64.76 -26.19
CA VAL A 13 13.67 -63.35 -25.78
C VAL A 13 15.05 -62.78 -26.06
N LEU A 14 15.13 -61.63 -26.72
CA LEU A 14 16.31 -60.78 -26.75
C LEU A 14 15.91 -59.32 -26.47
N VAL A 15 16.56 -58.76 -25.44
CA VAL A 15 16.36 -57.41 -24.91
C VAL A 15 16.97 -56.39 -25.87
N LEU A 16 16.21 -55.36 -26.25
CA LEU A 16 16.71 -54.15 -26.91
C LEU A 16 16.43 -52.94 -26.03
N LEU A 17 17.52 -52.24 -25.69
CA LEU A 17 17.57 -50.99 -24.93
C LEU A 17 16.90 -49.87 -25.72
N GLY A 18 15.81 -49.32 -25.17
CA GLY A 18 15.21 -48.06 -25.64
C GLY A 18 15.65 -46.91 -24.75
N VAL A 19 16.54 -46.05 -25.27
CA VAL A 19 16.88 -44.76 -24.68
C VAL A 19 15.68 -43.83 -24.87
N ASN A 20 14.96 -43.51 -23.80
CA ASN A 20 14.02 -42.40 -23.80
C ASN A 20 14.74 -41.18 -23.26
N SER A 21 14.99 -40.21 -24.14
CA SER A 21 15.51 -38.90 -23.79
C SER A 21 14.55 -38.18 -22.85
N GLU A 22 15.04 -37.73 -21.70
CA GLU A 22 14.40 -36.73 -20.86
C GLU A 22 14.34 -35.40 -21.62
N GLY A 23 13.22 -35.18 -22.30
CA GLY A 23 12.88 -33.91 -22.90
C GLY A 23 12.33 -32.94 -21.85
N SER A 24 13.03 -31.82 -21.69
CA SER A 24 12.59 -30.56 -21.08
C SER A 24 11.06 -30.35 -21.12
N ARG A 25 10.40 -30.35 -19.96
CA ARG A 25 9.03 -29.86 -19.81
C ARG A 25 9.03 -28.33 -19.88
N GLN A 26 9.11 -27.78 -21.09
CA GLN A 26 8.67 -26.42 -21.35
C GLN A 26 7.16 -26.32 -21.04
N GLY A 27 6.76 -25.35 -20.23
CA GLY A 27 5.44 -25.23 -19.60
C GLY A 27 4.27 -25.41 -20.58
N ARG A 28 3.48 -26.45 -20.37
CA ARG A 28 2.26 -26.73 -21.15
C ARG A 28 1.21 -25.68 -20.82
N GLU A 29 0.61 -25.06 -21.84
CA GLU A 29 -0.50 -24.13 -21.67
C GLU A 29 -1.67 -24.85 -20.98
N LEU A 30 -2.19 -24.28 -19.87
CA LEU A 30 -3.29 -24.89 -19.13
C LEU A 30 -4.55 -24.91 -20.01
N SER A 31 -5.23 -26.06 -20.09
CA SER A 31 -6.52 -26.10 -20.79
C SER A 31 -7.52 -25.22 -20.06
N HIS A 32 -8.51 -24.67 -20.79
CA HIS A 32 -9.55 -23.83 -20.18
C HIS A 32 -10.27 -24.53 -19.02
N GLY A 33 -10.53 -25.84 -19.15
CA GLY A 33 -11.14 -26.64 -18.09
C GLY A 33 -10.24 -26.80 -16.86
N ASP A 34 -8.92 -26.92 -17.05
CA ASP A 34 -7.97 -27.01 -15.93
C ASP A 34 -7.85 -25.67 -15.19
N ALA A 35 -7.81 -24.55 -15.93
CA ALA A 35 -7.78 -23.22 -15.35
C ALA A 35 -9.02 -22.98 -14.47
N LEU A 36 -10.23 -23.29 -14.97
CA LEU A 36 -11.46 -23.16 -14.18
C LEU A 36 -11.45 -24.02 -12.91
N ARG A 37 -10.94 -25.26 -12.98
CA ARG A 37 -10.82 -26.12 -11.80
C ARG A 37 -9.85 -25.56 -10.77
N GLN A 38 -8.72 -24.99 -11.21
CA GLN A 38 -7.77 -24.34 -10.29
C GLN A 38 -8.36 -23.07 -9.68
N GLN A 39 -9.09 -22.26 -10.45
CA GLN A 39 -9.77 -21.06 -9.94
C GLN A 39 -10.82 -21.44 -8.88
N GLU A 40 -11.63 -22.47 -9.13
CA GLU A 40 -12.63 -22.91 -8.14
C GLU A 40 -11.97 -23.53 -6.90
N ALA A 41 -10.83 -24.19 -7.05
CA ALA A 41 -10.05 -24.71 -5.91
C ALA A 41 -9.51 -23.57 -5.01
N ASP A 42 -9.14 -22.44 -5.59
CA ASP A 42 -8.69 -21.25 -4.85
C ASP A 42 -9.88 -20.40 -4.33
N ARG A 43 -11.13 -20.73 -4.67
CA ARG A 43 -12.27 -19.88 -4.34
C ARG A 43 -12.50 -19.83 -2.83
N VAL A 44 -12.56 -18.62 -2.29
CA VAL A 44 -12.94 -18.36 -0.89
C VAL A 44 -14.45 -18.09 -0.88
N VAL A 45 -15.24 -19.06 -0.42
CA VAL A 45 -16.71 -18.94 -0.41
C VAL A 45 -17.16 -17.90 0.62
N GLU A 46 -16.65 -18.03 1.85
CA GLU A 46 -16.92 -17.14 2.97
C GLU A 46 -15.82 -17.31 4.01
N LEU A 47 -15.39 -16.21 4.63
CA LEU A 47 -14.53 -16.25 5.80
C LEU A 47 -15.34 -16.28 7.10
N PRO A 48 -14.80 -16.88 8.18
CA PRO A 48 -15.41 -16.78 9.51
C PRO A 48 -15.71 -15.32 9.91
N GLY A 49 -16.97 -14.97 10.14
CA GLY A 49 -17.37 -13.62 10.54
C GLY A 49 -17.37 -12.58 9.41
N GLN A 50 -17.28 -13.01 8.14
CA GLN A 50 -17.37 -12.12 6.98
C GLN A 50 -18.79 -11.55 6.80
N PRO A 51 -18.96 -10.26 6.46
CA PRO A 51 -20.23 -9.75 6.02
C PRO A 51 -20.58 -10.24 4.62
N ALA A 52 -21.87 -10.24 4.27
CA ALA A 52 -22.32 -10.58 2.93
C ALA A 52 -21.71 -9.64 1.87
N VAL A 53 -21.22 -10.22 0.78
CA VAL A 53 -20.63 -9.51 -0.37
C VAL A 53 -21.09 -10.10 -1.69
N GLU A 54 -21.08 -9.27 -2.74
CA GLU A 54 -21.53 -9.66 -4.09
C GLU A 54 -20.38 -9.93 -5.07
N PHE A 55 -19.13 -9.77 -4.62
CA PHE A 55 -17.93 -10.02 -5.42
C PHE A 55 -17.30 -11.36 -5.03
N LYS A 56 -16.63 -12.00 -5.98
CA LYS A 56 -15.87 -13.22 -5.72
C LYS A 56 -14.47 -12.90 -5.21
N GLN A 57 -13.93 -13.84 -4.45
CA GLN A 57 -12.59 -13.79 -3.91
C GLN A 57 -11.92 -15.16 -4.01
N TYR A 58 -10.60 -15.14 -4.17
CA TYR A 58 -9.79 -16.33 -4.39
C TYR A 58 -8.47 -16.17 -3.65
N ALA A 59 -8.06 -17.20 -2.93
CA ALA A 59 -6.81 -17.19 -2.19
C ALA A 59 -6.14 -18.55 -2.34
N GLY A 60 -4.81 -18.55 -2.31
CA GLY A 60 -4.03 -19.76 -2.48
C GLY A 60 -2.61 -19.48 -2.94
N TYR A 61 -2.00 -20.48 -3.54
CA TYR A 61 -0.57 -20.48 -3.84
C TYR A 61 -0.28 -20.58 -5.32
N VAL A 62 0.74 -19.84 -5.76
CA VAL A 62 1.39 -20.04 -7.05
C VAL A 62 2.86 -20.38 -6.81
N THR A 63 3.27 -21.55 -7.30
CA THR A 63 4.67 -21.99 -7.25
C THR A 63 5.51 -21.13 -8.19
N VAL A 64 6.60 -20.58 -7.66
CA VAL A 64 7.56 -19.73 -8.39
C VAL A 64 8.89 -20.43 -8.62
N ASN A 65 9.20 -21.47 -7.82
CA ASN A 65 10.36 -22.33 -8.01
C ASN A 65 10.05 -23.75 -7.51
N GLU A 66 9.95 -24.70 -8.43
CA GLU A 66 9.60 -26.10 -8.08
C GLU A 66 10.72 -26.81 -7.30
N SER A 67 11.98 -26.63 -7.68
CA SER A 67 13.10 -27.35 -7.07
C SER A 67 13.38 -26.91 -5.64
N HIS A 68 13.12 -25.64 -5.32
CA HIS A 68 13.22 -25.11 -3.96
C HIS A 68 11.89 -25.21 -3.19
N GLY A 69 10.80 -25.58 -3.87
CA GLY A 69 9.45 -25.55 -3.28
C GLY A 69 9.01 -24.14 -2.86
N ARG A 70 9.43 -23.10 -3.58
CA ARG A 70 9.00 -21.72 -3.32
C ARG A 70 7.62 -21.47 -3.90
N ALA A 71 6.71 -21.00 -3.07
CA ALA A 71 5.37 -20.60 -3.48
C ALA A 71 4.96 -19.30 -2.77
N LEU A 72 4.37 -18.39 -3.55
CA LEU A 72 3.83 -17.14 -3.02
C LEU A 72 2.32 -17.26 -2.83
N PHE A 73 1.85 -16.82 -1.67
CA PHE A 73 0.46 -16.72 -1.31
C PHE A 73 -0.15 -15.43 -1.85
N TYR A 74 -1.36 -15.52 -2.39
CA TYR A 74 -2.09 -14.38 -2.90
C TYR A 74 -3.53 -14.38 -2.38
N TRP A 75 -4.14 -13.19 -2.36
CA TRP A 75 -5.57 -13.04 -2.17
C TRP A 75 -6.11 -12.03 -3.19
N PHE A 76 -7.00 -12.52 -4.04
CA PHE A 76 -7.58 -11.80 -5.17
C PHE A 76 -9.05 -11.52 -4.93
N PHE A 77 -9.47 -10.29 -5.22
CA PHE A 77 -10.84 -9.83 -5.15
C PHE A 77 -11.30 -9.31 -6.51
N GLU A 78 -12.40 -9.84 -7.02
CA GLU A 78 -13.05 -9.26 -8.19
C GLU A 78 -13.56 -7.85 -7.89
N ALA A 79 -13.62 -7.02 -8.93
CA ALA A 79 -14.19 -5.69 -8.80
C ALA A 79 -15.67 -5.78 -8.42
N THR A 80 -16.15 -4.87 -7.56
CA THR A 80 -17.54 -4.89 -7.06
C THR A 80 -18.61 -4.64 -8.14
N SER A 81 -18.21 -4.26 -9.36
CA SER A 81 -19.13 -4.04 -10.47
C SER A 81 -18.41 -4.21 -11.80
N LYS A 82 -18.98 -5.06 -12.65
CA LYS A 82 -18.50 -5.37 -14.01
C LYS A 82 -17.01 -5.77 -14.02
N PRO A 83 -16.59 -6.79 -13.24
CA PRO A 83 -15.19 -7.19 -13.12
C PRO A 83 -14.52 -7.42 -14.47
N GLU A 84 -15.26 -7.91 -15.49
CA GLU A 84 -14.82 -8.13 -16.86
C GLU A 84 -14.44 -6.85 -17.64
N LYS A 85 -14.78 -5.67 -17.12
CA LYS A 85 -14.47 -4.36 -17.72
C LYS A 85 -13.50 -3.53 -16.88
N ARG A 86 -13.07 -4.05 -15.73
CA ARG A 86 -12.25 -3.33 -14.76
C ARG A 86 -10.78 -3.71 -14.92
N PRO A 87 -9.84 -2.77 -14.72
CA PRO A 87 -8.41 -3.10 -14.73
C PRO A 87 -8.08 -4.10 -13.63
N LEU A 88 -6.93 -4.78 -13.76
CA LEU A 88 -6.32 -5.57 -12.71
C LEU A 88 -5.24 -4.72 -12.03
N LEU A 89 -5.27 -4.69 -10.70
CA LEU A 89 -4.32 -3.95 -9.88
C LEU A 89 -3.67 -4.92 -8.88
N LEU A 90 -2.36 -5.12 -9.01
CA LEU A 90 -1.53 -5.77 -7.98
C LEU A 90 -1.20 -4.75 -6.89
N TRP A 91 -1.32 -5.12 -5.62
CA TRP A 91 -0.85 -4.36 -4.47
C TRP A 91 0.29 -5.07 -3.77
N LEU A 92 1.35 -4.31 -3.46
CA LEU A 92 2.53 -4.75 -2.70
C LEU A 92 2.78 -3.81 -1.52
N ASN A 93 2.72 -4.32 -0.29
CA ASN A 93 3.30 -3.62 0.86
C ASN A 93 4.83 -3.76 0.84
N GLY A 94 5.49 -2.96 1.69
CA GLY A 94 6.95 -2.88 1.77
C GLY A 94 7.55 -3.72 2.91
N GLY A 95 8.18 -3.03 3.87
CA GLY A 95 9.03 -3.61 4.90
C GLY A 95 10.48 -3.20 4.70
N PRO A 96 11.32 -3.97 3.97
CA PRO A 96 11.05 -5.27 3.31
C PRO A 96 10.56 -6.39 4.25
N GLY A 97 9.77 -7.31 3.68
CA GLY A 97 9.27 -8.50 4.39
C GLY A 97 7.90 -8.35 5.05
N CYS A 98 7.12 -7.32 4.72
CA CYS A 98 5.78 -7.11 5.28
C CYS A 98 4.67 -7.62 4.35
N SER A 99 3.61 -8.14 4.95
CA SER A 99 2.49 -8.76 4.26
C SER A 99 1.59 -7.74 3.57
N SER A 100 1.32 -7.99 2.28
CA SER A 100 0.31 -7.25 1.52
C SER A 100 -1.12 -7.54 1.98
N ILE A 101 -1.33 -8.66 2.67
CA ILE A 101 -2.62 -9.04 3.23
C ILE A 101 -2.82 -8.40 4.60
N GLY A 102 -1.77 -8.38 5.43
CA GLY A 102 -1.80 -7.77 6.75
C GLY A 102 -2.09 -6.29 6.70
N TYR A 103 -1.31 -5.53 5.92
CA TYR A 103 -1.52 -4.08 5.84
C TYR A 103 -2.52 -3.71 4.72
N GLY A 104 -2.19 -4.03 3.48
CA GLY A 104 -2.97 -3.62 2.31
C GLY A 104 -4.43 -4.06 2.36
N GLU A 105 -4.67 -5.36 2.57
CA GLU A 105 -6.04 -5.86 2.73
C GLU A 105 -6.62 -5.45 4.09
N ALA A 106 -6.06 -5.95 5.19
CA ALA A 106 -6.76 -5.92 6.47
C ALA A 106 -6.79 -4.57 7.19
N GLU A 107 -6.02 -3.56 6.75
CA GLU A 107 -5.91 -2.27 7.45
C GLU A 107 -6.06 -1.04 6.57
N GLU A 108 -5.83 -1.18 5.26
CA GLU A 108 -5.72 -0.04 4.36
C GLU A 108 -6.88 0.05 3.36
N LEU A 109 -6.82 -0.76 2.31
CA LEU A 109 -7.52 -0.49 1.06
C LEU A 109 -8.31 -1.67 0.54
N GLY A 110 -8.17 -2.85 1.13
CA GLY A 110 -8.95 -3.99 0.70
C GLY A 110 -10.32 -4.07 1.39
N PRO A 111 -11.11 -5.11 1.08
CA PRO A 111 -12.51 -5.18 1.47
C PRO A 111 -12.78 -5.40 2.95
N PHE A 112 -11.92 -6.07 3.71
CA PHE A 112 -12.26 -6.56 5.04
C PHE A 112 -11.32 -6.08 6.14
N PHE A 113 -11.89 -5.49 7.19
CA PHE A 113 -11.15 -5.07 8.37
C PHE A 113 -11.52 -5.92 9.59
N THR A 114 -10.53 -6.51 10.23
CA THR A 114 -10.70 -7.26 11.47
C THR A 114 -11.28 -6.37 12.57
N GLN A 115 -12.18 -6.90 13.39
CA GLN A 115 -12.73 -6.18 14.54
C GLN A 115 -12.08 -6.66 15.85
N LYS A 116 -12.24 -5.85 16.90
CA LYS A 116 -11.65 -6.08 18.24
C LYS A 116 -12.04 -7.41 18.91
N ASP A 117 -13.13 -8.03 18.47
CA ASP A 117 -13.54 -9.35 18.96
C ASP A 117 -12.74 -10.51 18.34
N GLU A 118 -11.81 -10.21 17.43
CA GLU A 118 -10.93 -11.16 16.72
C GLU A 118 -11.74 -12.22 15.93
N GLN A 119 -13.04 -11.96 15.76
CA GLN A 119 -14.01 -12.91 15.25
C GLN A 119 -14.78 -12.40 14.05
N THR A 120 -15.04 -11.09 14.00
CA THR A 120 -15.85 -10.49 12.96
C THR A 120 -15.02 -9.61 12.03
N LEU A 121 -15.46 -9.55 10.77
CA LEU A 121 -14.92 -8.66 9.76
C LEU A 121 -15.92 -7.54 9.48
N LYS A 122 -15.39 -6.35 9.23
CA LYS A 122 -16.18 -5.20 8.77
C LYS A 122 -15.84 -4.88 7.33
N LEU A 123 -16.88 -4.67 6.52
CA LEU A 123 -16.71 -4.27 5.13
C LEU A 123 -16.19 -2.81 5.05
N ASN A 124 -15.06 -2.62 4.40
CA ASN A 124 -14.49 -1.31 4.13
C ASN A 124 -15.33 -0.54 3.09
N PRO A 125 -15.92 0.62 3.44
CA PRO A 125 -16.71 1.42 2.50
C PRO A 125 -15.85 2.10 1.43
N HIS A 126 -14.53 2.17 1.59
CA HIS A 126 -13.60 2.83 0.67
C HIS A 126 -12.62 1.85 -0.02
N ARG A 127 -12.90 0.56 0.07
CA ARG A 127 -12.14 -0.51 -0.58
C ARG A 127 -11.86 -0.26 -2.07
N TRP A 128 -10.65 -0.56 -2.50
CA TRP A 128 -10.15 -0.31 -3.85
C TRP A 128 -10.70 -1.28 -4.88
N ASN A 129 -11.26 -2.43 -4.47
CA ASN A 129 -11.99 -3.30 -5.40
C ASN A 129 -13.31 -2.66 -5.93
N LYS A 130 -13.69 -1.46 -5.45
CA LYS A 130 -14.68 -0.61 -6.13
C LYS A 130 -14.18 0.00 -7.45
N ALA A 131 -12.87 0.00 -7.68
CA ALA A 131 -12.22 0.63 -8.84
C ALA A 131 -11.54 -0.39 -9.78
N ALA A 132 -11.02 -1.50 -9.24
CA ALA A 132 -10.27 -2.52 -9.97
C ALA A 132 -10.60 -3.94 -9.48
N ASN A 133 -10.19 -4.94 -10.26
CA ASN A 133 -9.93 -6.27 -9.73
C ASN A 133 -8.61 -6.18 -8.94
N LEU A 134 -8.61 -6.56 -7.68
CA LEU A 134 -7.56 -6.21 -6.73
C LEU A 134 -6.86 -7.47 -6.25
N LEU A 135 -5.55 -7.54 -6.48
CA LEU A 135 -4.70 -8.68 -6.18
C LEU A 135 -3.68 -8.29 -5.12
N PHE A 136 -3.71 -8.94 -3.97
CA PHE A 136 -2.67 -8.82 -2.93
C PHE A 136 -1.72 -10.01 -3.05
N LEU A 137 -0.42 -9.74 -2.93
CA LEU A 137 0.63 -10.76 -3.00
C LEU A 137 1.54 -10.64 -1.79
N GLU A 138 1.67 -11.72 -1.01
CA GLU A 138 2.68 -11.80 0.04
C GLU A 138 4.02 -12.21 -0.58
N SER A 139 4.97 -11.28 -0.64
CA SER A 139 6.27 -11.48 -1.27
C SER A 139 7.34 -10.78 -0.43
N PRO A 140 8.56 -11.35 -0.29
CA PRO A 140 9.02 -12.64 -0.82
C PRO A 140 8.52 -13.86 -0.02
N VAL A 141 9.02 -15.06 -0.33
CA VAL A 141 8.85 -16.24 0.53
C VAL A 141 9.30 -15.94 1.97
N GLY A 142 8.58 -16.48 2.96
CA GLY A 142 8.76 -16.15 4.36
C GLY A 142 7.85 -15.05 4.87
N VAL A 143 7.23 -14.27 3.98
CA VAL A 143 6.22 -13.25 4.34
C VAL A 143 4.85 -13.89 4.47
N GLY A 144 4.22 -13.73 5.63
CA GLY A 144 2.87 -14.23 5.90
C GLY A 144 2.76 -15.73 5.63
N PHE A 145 1.91 -16.11 4.68
CA PHE A 145 1.70 -17.51 4.30
C PHE A 145 2.61 -17.99 3.17
N SER A 146 3.37 -17.12 2.51
CA SER A 146 4.33 -17.50 1.46
C SER A 146 5.49 -18.29 2.03
N TYR A 147 5.87 -19.39 1.38
CA TYR A 147 6.84 -20.34 1.96
C TYR A 147 7.85 -20.86 0.94
N THR A 148 8.91 -21.47 1.49
CA THR A 148 9.92 -22.25 0.77
C THR A 148 10.17 -23.55 1.51
N ASN A 149 10.50 -24.63 0.78
CA ASN A 149 10.94 -25.89 1.36
C ASN A 149 12.48 -25.94 1.54
N THR A 150 13.19 -24.91 1.04
CA THR A 150 14.64 -24.79 1.12
C THR A 150 15.03 -23.68 2.09
N SER A 151 15.47 -24.05 3.30
CA SER A 151 15.75 -23.09 4.39
C SER A 151 16.83 -22.06 4.06
N SER A 152 17.78 -22.36 3.17
CA SER A 152 18.82 -21.41 2.77
C SER A 152 18.27 -20.19 2.02
N ASP A 153 17.10 -20.31 1.38
CA ASP A 153 16.50 -19.21 0.60
C ASP A 153 16.24 -17.98 1.47
N ILE A 154 15.82 -18.17 2.73
CA ILE A 154 15.51 -17.08 3.67
C ILE A 154 16.72 -16.18 3.94
N ASN A 155 17.93 -16.74 3.89
CA ASN A 155 19.18 -15.99 4.11
C ASN A 155 19.75 -15.38 2.81
N GLN A 156 19.09 -15.61 1.68
CA GLN A 156 19.53 -15.17 0.34
C GLN A 156 18.49 -14.24 -0.32
N LEU A 157 17.51 -13.77 0.46
CA LEU A 157 16.50 -12.82 -0.01
C LEU A 157 17.11 -11.44 -0.27
N GLY A 158 16.47 -10.71 -1.18
CA GLY A 158 16.90 -9.41 -1.68
C GLY A 158 15.97 -8.93 -2.78
N ASP A 159 16.23 -7.74 -3.29
CA ASP A 159 15.37 -7.08 -4.27
C ASP A 159 15.26 -7.89 -5.57
N LYS A 160 16.38 -8.37 -6.11
CA LYS A 160 16.42 -9.11 -7.37
C LYS A 160 15.56 -10.37 -7.34
N ILE A 161 15.75 -11.23 -6.34
CA ILE A 161 15.03 -12.51 -6.23
C ILE A 161 13.53 -12.28 -5.98
N THR A 162 13.20 -11.23 -5.21
CA THR A 162 11.81 -10.82 -4.95
C THR A 162 11.11 -10.39 -6.24
N ALA A 163 11.78 -9.59 -7.09
CA ALA A 163 11.25 -9.17 -8.37
C ALA A 163 11.10 -10.36 -9.36
N GLU A 164 12.09 -11.24 -9.42
CA GLU A 164 12.06 -12.45 -10.28
C GLU A 164 10.92 -13.40 -9.89
N ASP A 165 10.78 -13.72 -8.60
CA ASP A 165 9.70 -14.59 -8.11
C ASP A 165 8.32 -13.94 -8.33
N SER A 166 8.19 -12.64 -8.11
CA SER A 166 6.93 -11.92 -8.35
C SER A 166 6.57 -11.87 -9.84
N TYR A 167 7.55 -11.78 -10.74
CA TYR A 167 7.33 -11.89 -12.18
C TYR A 167 6.85 -13.29 -12.58
N ILE A 168 7.51 -14.35 -12.08
CA ILE A 168 7.11 -15.75 -12.33
C ILE A 168 5.70 -15.99 -11.77
N PHE A 169 5.41 -15.48 -10.58
CA PHE A 169 4.09 -15.50 -9.98
C PHE A 169 3.06 -14.93 -10.95
N LEU A 170 3.27 -13.71 -11.49
CA LEU A 170 2.31 -13.09 -12.41
C LEU A 170 2.11 -13.91 -13.68
N VAL A 171 3.19 -14.40 -14.30
CA VAL A 171 3.09 -15.25 -15.51
C VAL A 171 2.26 -16.50 -15.23
N ASN A 172 2.49 -17.17 -14.11
CA ASN A 172 1.75 -18.38 -13.72
C ASN A 172 0.32 -18.06 -13.26
N TRP A 173 0.11 -16.94 -12.57
CA TRP A 173 -1.21 -16.47 -12.15
C TRP A 173 -2.08 -16.15 -13.36
N PHE A 174 -1.55 -15.48 -14.40
CA PHE A 174 -2.28 -15.24 -15.64
C PHE A 174 -2.58 -16.53 -16.43
N LYS A 175 -1.82 -17.61 -16.25
CA LYS A 175 -2.17 -18.93 -16.79
C LYS A 175 -3.35 -19.55 -16.02
N ARG A 176 -3.40 -19.35 -14.71
CA ARG A 176 -4.53 -19.77 -13.86
C ARG A 176 -5.78 -18.93 -14.09
N PHE A 177 -5.63 -17.63 -14.32
CA PHE A 177 -6.68 -16.63 -14.52
C PHE A 177 -6.62 -15.97 -15.92
N PRO A 178 -6.75 -16.76 -17.01
CA PRO A 178 -6.52 -16.26 -18.37
C PRO A 178 -7.50 -15.18 -18.82
N GLN A 179 -8.69 -15.10 -18.21
CA GLN A 179 -9.67 -14.05 -18.50
C GLN A 179 -9.16 -12.64 -18.19
N PHE A 180 -8.18 -12.50 -17.29
CA PHE A 180 -7.61 -11.19 -16.94
C PHE A 180 -6.42 -10.78 -17.82
N LYS A 181 -5.91 -11.65 -18.72
CA LYS A 181 -4.76 -11.31 -19.60
C LYS A 181 -5.02 -10.10 -20.50
N SER A 182 -6.27 -9.90 -20.92
CA SER A 182 -6.67 -8.76 -21.76
C SER A 182 -6.95 -7.49 -20.98
N HIS A 183 -7.01 -7.55 -19.65
CA HIS A 183 -7.30 -6.38 -18.83
C HIS A 183 -6.07 -5.47 -18.78
N ASP A 184 -6.28 -4.16 -18.64
CA ASP A 184 -5.18 -3.27 -18.31
C ASP A 184 -4.63 -3.65 -16.94
N PHE A 185 -3.33 -3.92 -16.88
CA PHE A 185 -2.63 -4.32 -15.67
C PHE A 185 -1.81 -3.18 -15.09
N TYR A 186 -1.97 -2.97 -13.79
CA TYR A 186 -1.25 -1.98 -13.01
C TYR A 186 -0.66 -2.61 -11.75
N ILE A 187 0.40 -1.99 -11.26
CA ILE A 187 0.97 -2.33 -9.96
C ILE A 187 0.85 -1.10 -9.06
N ALA A 188 0.50 -1.29 -7.81
CA ALA A 188 0.58 -0.29 -6.77
C ALA A 188 1.31 -0.85 -5.56
N GLY A 189 1.91 0.03 -4.77
CA GLY A 189 2.49 -0.37 -3.50
C GLY A 189 2.90 0.82 -2.65
N GLU A 190 3.37 0.54 -1.44
CA GLU A 190 3.81 1.57 -0.51
C GLU A 190 5.15 1.27 0.16
N SER A 191 5.77 2.31 0.73
CA SER A 191 6.97 2.17 1.55
C SER A 191 8.15 1.59 0.75
N TYR A 192 8.75 0.49 1.22
CA TYR A 192 9.79 -0.23 0.47
C TYR A 192 9.32 -0.80 -0.87
N ALA A 193 8.02 -0.85 -1.15
CA ALA A 193 7.54 -1.15 -2.49
C ALA A 193 7.96 -0.08 -3.52
N GLY A 194 8.53 1.05 -3.10
CA GLY A 194 9.29 1.94 -3.98
C GLY A 194 10.51 1.29 -4.66
N HIS A 195 11.03 0.19 -4.12
CA HIS A 195 11.97 -0.71 -4.79
C HIS A 195 11.24 -1.80 -5.58
N TYR A 196 10.36 -2.55 -4.90
CA TYR A 196 9.68 -3.71 -5.47
C TYR A 196 8.91 -3.40 -6.76
N VAL A 197 8.12 -2.32 -6.74
CA VAL A 197 7.22 -1.98 -7.84
C VAL A 197 7.99 -1.56 -9.09
N PRO A 198 8.97 -0.63 -9.04
CA PRO A 198 9.74 -0.30 -10.24
C PRO A 198 10.59 -1.47 -10.76
N GLN A 199 11.15 -2.32 -9.90
CA GLN A 199 11.93 -3.49 -10.34
C GLN A 199 11.07 -4.55 -11.01
N LEU A 200 9.90 -4.86 -10.44
CA LEU A 200 8.93 -5.74 -11.09
C LEU A 200 8.41 -5.15 -12.41
N ALA A 201 8.13 -3.85 -12.42
CA ALA A 201 7.72 -3.13 -13.63
C ALA A 201 8.80 -3.18 -14.73
N GLU A 202 10.08 -3.06 -14.36
CA GLU A 202 11.23 -3.21 -15.27
C GLU A 202 11.33 -4.61 -15.87
N LEU A 203 11.20 -5.65 -15.03
CA LEU A 203 11.18 -7.02 -15.50
C LEU A 203 10.03 -7.29 -16.48
N ILE A 204 8.82 -6.81 -16.17
CA ILE A 204 7.68 -6.94 -17.08
C ILE A 204 7.95 -6.19 -18.39
N PHE A 205 8.43 -4.94 -18.30
CA PHE A 205 8.70 -4.08 -19.45
C PHE A 205 9.73 -4.70 -20.40
N ASP A 206 10.80 -5.27 -19.87
CA ASP A 206 11.84 -5.91 -20.70
C ASP A 206 11.39 -7.26 -21.23
N ASN A 207 10.76 -8.11 -20.41
CA ASN A 207 10.31 -9.42 -20.87
C ASN A 207 9.23 -9.30 -21.95
N ASN A 208 8.31 -8.32 -21.84
CA ASN A 208 7.28 -8.08 -22.85
C ASN A 208 7.82 -7.82 -24.27
N LYS A 209 9.11 -7.50 -24.42
CA LYS A 209 9.77 -7.31 -25.73
C LYS A 209 10.21 -8.63 -26.37
N ILE A 210 10.37 -9.69 -25.59
CA ILE A 210 11.02 -10.94 -26.03
C ILE A 210 10.15 -12.19 -25.81
N VAL A 211 9.19 -12.16 -24.88
CA VAL A 211 8.32 -13.31 -24.59
C VAL A 211 7.27 -13.51 -25.69
N PRO A 212 6.79 -14.75 -25.89
CA PRO A 212 5.68 -15.01 -26.80
C PRO A 212 4.41 -14.28 -26.32
N LYS A 213 3.49 -14.04 -27.25
CA LYS A 213 2.19 -13.39 -26.96
C LYS A 213 1.39 -14.08 -25.84
N SER A 214 1.58 -15.39 -25.65
CA SER A 214 0.94 -16.15 -24.57
C SER A 214 1.38 -15.69 -23.17
N ASP A 215 2.61 -15.22 -23.00
CA ASP A 215 3.15 -14.78 -21.70
C ASP A 215 3.27 -13.25 -21.60
N TYR A 216 2.82 -12.52 -22.62
CA TYR A 216 2.75 -11.06 -22.60
C TYR A 216 1.78 -10.56 -21.53
N ILE A 217 2.21 -9.59 -20.73
CA ILE A 217 1.38 -8.93 -19.70
C ILE A 217 0.97 -7.55 -20.21
N ASN A 218 -0.32 -7.24 -20.23
CA ASN A 218 -0.86 -5.94 -20.68
C ASN A 218 -0.62 -4.81 -19.65
N PHE A 219 0.65 -4.57 -19.32
CA PHE A 219 1.09 -3.63 -18.30
C PHE A 219 1.04 -2.18 -18.79
N LYS A 220 0.43 -1.31 -18.00
CA LYS A 220 0.14 0.08 -18.38
C LYS A 220 0.83 1.12 -17.51
N GLY A 221 1.20 0.78 -16.28
CA GLY A 221 1.77 1.74 -15.34
C GLY A 221 1.72 1.28 -13.91
N PHE A 222 2.24 2.12 -13.02
CA PHE A 222 2.20 1.85 -11.60
C PHE A 222 2.08 3.12 -10.75
N MET A 223 1.72 2.93 -9.48
CA MET A 223 1.74 4.01 -8.49
C MET A 223 2.38 3.58 -7.18
N ILE A 224 3.23 4.43 -6.61
CA ILE A 224 3.97 4.13 -5.37
C ILE A 224 3.71 5.20 -4.31
N GLY A 225 3.34 4.77 -3.11
CA GLY A 225 2.93 5.60 -1.98
C GLY A 225 4.00 5.70 -0.91
N ASN A 226 4.31 6.91 -0.43
CA ASN A 226 5.28 7.15 0.65
C ASN A 226 6.54 6.30 0.46
N ALA A 227 7.07 6.34 -0.77
CA ALA A 227 7.91 5.28 -1.32
C ALA A 227 9.40 5.58 -1.17
N LEU A 228 10.17 4.59 -0.69
CA LEU A 228 11.63 4.66 -0.64
C LEU A 228 12.16 4.50 -2.06
N MET A 229 13.00 5.44 -2.50
CA MET A 229 13.44 5.51 -3.90
C MET A 229 14.90 5.92 -4.07
N ASP A 230 15.48 6.67 -3.13
CA ASP A 230 16.87 7.12 -3.22
C ASP A 230 17.41 7.41 -1.82
N ASP A 231 18.31 6.56 -1.33
CA ASP A 231 18.81 6.57 0.05
C ASP A 231 19.29 7.97 0.49
N ASP A 232 20.00 8.67 -0.38
CA ASP A 232 20.59 9.99 -0.11
C ASP A 232 19.53 11.08 0.12
N THR A 233 18.58 11.18 -0.81
CA THR A 233 17.51 12.20 -0.72
C THR A 233 16.41 11.82 0.25
N ASP A 234 16.13 10.54 0.41
CA ASP A 234 15.16 10.06 1.39
C ASP A 234 15.65 10.32 2.83
N GLN A 235 16.91 10.04 3.12
CA GLN A 235 17.52 10.35 4.43
C GLN A 235 17.58 11.85 4.71
N THR A 236 18.02 12.62 3.71
CA THR A 236 18.10 14.08 3.83
C THR A 236 16.71 14.66 4.12
N GLY A 237 15.70 14.26 3.34
CA GLY A 237 14.34 14.75 3.49
C GLY A 237 13.68 14.31 4.80
N MET A 238 14.01 13.13 5.31
CA MET A 238 13.54 12.64 6.61
C MET A 238 14.03 13.50 7.78
N VAL A 239 15.31 13.90 7.75
CA VAL A 239 15.90 14.77 8.78
C VAL A 239 15.36 16.20 8.67
N ASP A 240 15.26 16.75 7.45
CA ASP A 240 14.74 18.10 7.20
C ASP A 240 13.28 18.22 7.62
N TYR A 241 12.46 17.23 7.27
CA TYR A 241 11.06 17.20 7.65
C TYR A 241 10.86 17.21 9.16
N ALA A 242 11.60 16.39 9.90
CA ALA A 242 11.49 16.34 11.36
C ALA A 242 11.89 17.68 12.01
N TRP A 243 12.92 18.35 11.48
CA TRP A 243 13.34 19.66 11.98
C TRP A 243 12.28 20.74 11.68
N ASP A 244 11.80 20.83 10.43
CA ASP A 244 10.78 21.80 10.03
C ASP A 244 9.44 21.61 10.77
N HIS A 245 9.16 20.39 11.25
CA HIS A 245 7.96 20.07 12.03
C HIS A 245 8.19 20.14 13.55
N ALA A 246 9.31 20.70 13.99
CA ALA A 246 9.69 20.84 15.40
C ALA A 246 9.71 19.52 16.19
N VAL A 247 9.98 18.40 15.52
CA VAL A 247 10.15 17.08 16.13
C VAL A 247 11.55 16.97 16.76
N ILE A 248 12.59 17.49 16.10
CA ILE A 248 13.97 17.49 16.60
C ILE A 248 14.48 18.91 16.84
N SER A 249 15.43 19.06 17.76
CA SER A 249 16.04 20.37 18.08
C SER A 249 17.08 20.79 17.05
N ASP A 250 17.38 22.10 16.99
CA ASP A 250 18.48 22.65 16.17
C ASP A 250 19.81 21.96 16.44
N GLY A 251 20.07 21.57 17.70
CA GLY A 251 21.28 20.85 18.08
C GLY A 251 21.37 19.45 17.46
N VAL A 252 20.27 18.70 17.46
CA VAL A 252 20.21 17.38 16.80
C VAL A 252 20.35 17.53 15.29
N TYR A 253 19.59 18.44 14.70
CA TYR A 253 19.63 18.73 13.26
C TYR A 253 21.03 19.12 12.78
N ASN A 254 21.67 20.11 13.42
CA ASN A 254 23.00 20.57 13.05
C ASN A 254 24.06 19.47 13.24
N ASN A 255 23.97 18.68 14.31
CA ASN A 255 24.88 17.55 14.51
C ASN A 255 24.79 16.53 13.39
N ILE A 256 23.59 16.21 12.91
CA ILE A 256 23.39 15.29 11.77
C ILE A 256 23.97 15.90 10.51
N LYS A 257 23.66 17.17 10.20
CA LYS A 257 24.18 17.86 9.01
C LYS A 257 25.71 17.96 8.96
N ILE A 258 26.38 18.03 10.11
CA ILE A 258 27.84 18.06 10.21
C ILE A 258 28.44 16.65 10.11
N LYS A 259 27.85 15.67 10.79
CA LYS A 259 28.47 14.34 11.00
C LYS A 259 28.07 13.30 9.95
N CYS A 260 26.95 13.48 9.26
CA CYS A 260 26.40 12.53 8.30
C CYS A 260 26.59 12.98 6.86
N ASN A 261 26.95 12.04 5.99
CA ASN A 261 26.94 12.19 4.53
C ASN A 261 26.14 11.03 3.91
N PHE A 262 24.87 11.30 3.61
CA PHE A 262 23.92 10.30 3.12
C PHE A 262 24.16 9.89 1.66
N SER A 263 24.98 10.63 0.92
CA SER A 263 25.39 10.25 -0.43
C SER A 263 26.41 9.10 -0.46
N THR A 264 26.90 8.66 0.70
CA THR A 264 27.86 7.56 0.83
C THR A 264 27.27 6.40 1.62
N PRO A 265 27.54 5.14 1.22
CA PRO A 265 26.98 3.96 1.89
C PRO A 265 27.58 3.68 3.28
N SER A 266 28.73 4.29 3.61
CA SER A 266 29.42 4.07 4.88
C SER A 266 29.08 5.17 5.88
N THR A 267 28.43 4.81 6.99
CA THR A 267 28.21 5.73 8.11
C THR A 267 29.39 5.75 9.08
N THR A 268 29.74 6.96 9.54
CA THR A 268 30.73 7.15 10.61
C THR A 268 30.09 6.89 11.97
N ASN A 269 30.89 6.54 12.99
CA ASN A 269 30.39 6.42 14.36
C ASN A 269 29.70 7.71 14.84
N GLY A 270 30.27 8.87 14.48
CA GLY A 270 29.67 10.17 14.80
C GLY A 270 28.31 10.38 14.14
N CYS A 271 28.12 9.92 12.90
CA CYS A 271 26.80 9.94 12.26
C CYS A 271 25.82 8.99 12.97
N ASN A 272 26.27 7.78 13.35
CA ASN A 272 25.43 6.82 14.05
C ASN A 272 24.92 7.38 15.39
N GLU A 273 25.78 8.02 16.17
CA GLU A 273 25.38 8.69 17.42
C GLU A 273 24.37 9.83 17.17
N ALA A 274 24.57 10.62 16.11
CA ALA A 274 23.66 11.70 15.76
C ALA A 274 22.28 11.18 15.31
N MET A 275 22.27 10.10 14.52
CA MET A 275 21.03 9.43 14.10
C MET A 275 20.35 8.69 15.26
N GLN A 276 21.09 8.20 16.25
CA GLN A 276 20.48 7.64 17.45
C GLN A 276 19.68 8.71 18.21
N ALA A 277 20.24 9.90 18.40
CA ALA A 277 19.53 11.02 19.02
C ALA A 277 18.29 11.46 18.23
N TYR A 278 18.32 11.33 16.89
CA TYR A 278 17.15 11.53 16.04
C TYR A 278 16.05 10.50 16.34
N PHE A 279 16.39 9.21 16.33
CA PHE A 279 15.41 8.14 16.54
C PHE A 279 14.85 8.09 17.96
N ASP A 280 15.56 8.63 18.94
CA ASP A 280 15.10 8.66 20.33
C ASP A 280 13.79 9.45 20.51
N VAL A 281 13.51 10.44 19.65
CA VAL A 281 12.27 11.21 19.70
C VAL A 281 11.06 10.36 19.31
N TYR A 282 11.20 9.42 18.38
CA TYR A 282 10.10 8.56 17.94
C TYR A 282 9.70 7.48 18.96
N ASN A 283 10.32 7.45 20.14
CA ASN A 283 9.81 6.69 21.27
C ASN A 283 8.52 7.28 21.88
N ILE A 284 8.25 8.58 21.64
CA ILE A 284 7.11 9.30 22.23
C ILE A 284 6.09 9.79 21.19
N ILE A 285 6.46 9.83 19.91
CA ILE A 285 5.61 10.26 18.78
C ILE A 285 5.65 9.20 17.69
N ASP A 286 4.54 9.03 16.98
CA ASP A 286 4.46 8.11 15.84
C ASP A 286 5.19 8.67 14.61
N MET A 287 6.19 7.94 14.13
CA MET A 287 6.92 8.28 12.90
C MET A 287 6.04 8.12 11.65
N TYR A 288 5.04 7.24 11.67
CA TYR A 288 4.18 6.96 10.52
C TYR A 288 3.04 7.98 10.37
N SER A 289 2.74 8.77 11.41
CA SER A 289 1.90 9.96 11.32
C SER A 289 2.14 10.89 12.52
N LEU A 290 2.82 12.01 12.29
CA LEU A 290 3.26 12.92 13.37
C LEU A 290 2.13 13.42 14.28
N TYR A 291 0.90 13.52 13.77
CA TYR A 291 -0.22 14.09 14.51
C TYR A 291 -1.22 13.03 15.00
N ALA A 292 -0.91 11.75 14.83
CA ALA A 292 -1.76 10.67 15.27
C ALA A 292 -1.50 10.32 16.76
N PRO A 293 -2.54 9.88 17.50
CA PRO A 293 -2.36 9.36 18.84
C PRO A 293 -1.71 7.97 18.82
N THR A 294 -0.99 7.60 19.88
CA THR A 294 -0.35 6.29 20.04
C THR A 294 -1.27 5.28 20.76
N CYS A 295 -1.22 3.96 20.44
CA CYS A 295 -1.91 2.89 21.25
C CYS A 295 -1.33 2.94 22.68
N ASN A 296 -2.13 3.40 23.64
CA ASN A 296 -1.87 3.23 25.07
C ASN A 296 -2.70 2.05 25.56
N SER A 297 -2.09 0.88 25.73
CA SER A 297 -2.72 -0.21 26.45
C SER A 297 -2.86 0.21 27.91
N ASN A 298 -4.09 0.42 28.38
CA ASN A 298 -4.40 0.54 29.81
C ASN A 298 -4.10 -0.81 30.48
N SER A 299 -2.84 -1.03 30.83
CA SER A 299 -2.43 -2.14 31.67
C SER A 299 -2.55 -1.73 33.13
N SER A 300 -3.75 -1.89 33.69
CA SER A 300 -3.96 -2.01 35.14
C SER A 300 -3.40 -3.33 35.70
N SER A 301 -2.43 -3.95 35.02
CA SER A 301 -1.84 -5.23 35.38
C SER A 301 -0.34 -5.14 35.18
N SER A 302 0.36 -5.11 36.31
CA SER A 302 1.81 -5.19 36.49
C SER A 302 2.37 -6.50 35.94
N ASN A 303 2.43 -6.63 34.61
CA ASN A 303 3.24 -7.63 33.93
C ASN A 303 3.90 -6.94 32.73
N ASN A 304 5.23 -6.88 32.74
CA ASN A 304 6.11 -6.44 31.66
C ASN A 304 5.91 -7.31 30.39
N ARG A 305 4.76 -7.20 29.71
CA ARG A 305 4.66 -7.61 28.31
C ARG A 305 5.20 -6.45 27.48
N GLN A 306 6.46 -6.56 27.10
CA GLN A 306 7.04 -5.69 26.06
C GLN A 306 6.09 -5.69 24.86
N ARG A 307 5.77 -4.50 24.33
CA ARG A 307 4.95 -4.35 23.14
C ARG A 307 5.54 -5.22 22.01
N PRO A 308 4.74 -5.99 21.26
CA PRO A 308 5.23 -6.69 20.08
C PRO A 308 5.94 -5.69 19.16
N MET A 309 7.23 -5.87 18.93
CA MET A 309 8.02 -5.03 18.05
C MET A 309 8.01 -5.68 16.67
N ILE A 310 7.32 -5.08 15.70
CA ILE A 310 7.32 -5.56 14.32
C ILE A 310 8.66 -5.21 13.68
N GLN A 311 9.59 -6.17 13.63
CA GLN A 311 10.90 -6.00 13.01
C GLN A 311 10.78 -6.11 11.49
N GLY A 312 10.64 -4.97 10.80
CA GLY A 312 10.97 -4.91 9.37
C GLY A 312 12.48 -5.09 9.16
N ILE A 313 12.91 -5.33 7.93
CA ILE A 313 14.34 -5.20 7.58
C ILE A 313 14.53 -3.82 6.97
N ALA A 314 15.67 -3.17 7.20
CA ALA A 314 15.91 -1.81 6.71
C ALA A 314 16.94 -1.79 5.57
N PRO A 315 16.98 -0.74 4.73
CA PRO A 315 18.09 -0.48 3.81
C PRO A 315 19.44 -0.48 4.55
N GLN A 316 20.53 -0.73 3.80
CA GLN A 316 21.89 -0.96 4.33
C GLN A 316 22.39 0.09 5.36
N ILE A 317 21.92 1.34 5.26
CA ILE A 317 22.33 2.42 6.17
C ILE A 317 21.51 2.44 7.47
N PHE A 318 20.24 2.03 7.44
CA PHE A 318 19.34 2.03 8.61
C PHE A 318 19.22 0.70 9.34
N SER A 319 19.69 -0.40 8.75
CA SER A 319 19.68 -1.74 9.35
C SER A 319 20.45 -1.82 10.67
N LYS A 320 21.26 -0.82 10.98
CA LYS A 320 22.05 -0.69 12.21
C LYS A 320 21.29 -0.07 13.38
N PHE A 321 20.12 0.52 13.17
CA PHE A 321 19.35 1.16 14.23
C PHE A 321 18.12 0.34 14.55
N ASP A 322 18.16 -0.42 15.66
CA ASP A 322 17.06 -1.28 16.12
C ASP A 322 15.71 -0.56 16.18
N ARG A 323 15.72 0.77 16.40
CA ARG A 323 14.54 1.63 16.59
C ARG A 323 13.88 2.11 15.29
N TRP A 324 14.50 1.87 14.13
CA TRP A 324 13.89 2.05 12.81
C TRP A 324 12.60 1.23 12.63
N HIS A 325 12.42 0.21 13.47
CA HIS A 325 11.37 -0.80 13.41
C HIS A 325 10.27 -0.62 14.47
N THR A 326 10.29 0.48 15.23
CA THR A 326 9.32 0.68 16.31
C THR A 326 8.10 1.46 15.82
N ARG A 327 6.90 0.88 16.01
CA ARG A 327 5.59 1.52 15.75
C ARG A 327 4.85 1.77 17.06
N PRO A 328 4.31 2.97 17.22
CA PRO A 328 3.00 3.13 17.84
C PRO A 328 2.08 3.88 16.87
N ALA A 329 1.34 3.16 16.02
CA ALA A 329 0.48 3.76 14.99
C ALA A 329 -0.74 4.51 15.57
N GLY A 330 -1.42 5.33 14.76
CA GLY A 330 -2.80 5.82 14.99
C GLY A 330 -3.68 5.72 13.72
N TYR A 331 -5.01 5.68 13.87
CA TYR A 331 -5.99 4.65 13.41
C TYR A 331 -6.17 3.60 14.53
N ASP A 332 -7.09 2.62 14.48
CA ASP A 332 -7.21 1.64 15.58
C ASP A 332 -5.82 1.03 15.79
N PRO A 333 -5.08 1.48 16.81
CA PRO A 333 -3.63 1.39 16.78
C PRO A 333 -3.18 0.01 17.24
N CYS A 334 -4.17 -0.84 17.50
CA CYS A 334 -4.06 -2.20 17.95
C CYS A 334 -4.83 -3.13 16.95
N LEU A 335 -5.22 -2.62 15.75
CA LEU A 335 -5.84 -3.43 14.68
C LEU A 335 -4.94 -4.57 14.22
N SER A 336 -3.63 -4.32 14.16
CA SER A 336 -2.64 -5.34 13.82
C SER A 336 -2.65 -6.51 14.81
N ASP A 337 -2.88 -6.23 16.11
CA ASP A 337 -2.99 -7.29 17.12
C ASP A 337 -4.17 -8.23 16.81
N TYR A 338 -5.33 -7.66 16.49
CA TYR A 338 -6.53 -8.46 16.19
C TYR A 338 -6.39 -9.20 14.85
N THR A 339 -5.77 -8.58 13.84
CA THR A 339 -5.51 -9.20 12.54
C THR A 339 -4.56 -10.40 12.65
N GLU A 340 -3.52 -10.32 13.47
CA GLU A 340 -2.63 -11.46 13.74
C GLU A 340 -3.37 -12.61 14.40
N VAL A 341 -4.21 -12.33 15.39
CA VAL A 341 -5.03 -13.37 16.02
C VAL A 341 -5.97 -14.00 14.98
N TYR A 342 -6.68 -13.18 14.21
CA TYR A 342 -7.65 -13.64 13.23
C TYR A 342 -7.02 -14.53 12.14
N LEU A 343 -5.90 -14.10 11.54
CA LEU A 343 -5.23 -14.85 10.47
C LEU A 343 -4.49 -16.10 10.97
N ASN A 344 -4.20 -16.20 12.27
CA ASN A 344 -3.67 -17.43 12.88
C ASN A 344 -4.75 -18.44 13.27
N ARG A 345 -6.05 -18.12 13.12
CA ARG A 345 -7.10 -19.09 13.42
C ARG A 345 -7.13 -20.23 12.38
N PRO A 346 -7.23 -21.50 12.80
CA PRO A 346 -7.26 -22.63 11.87
C PRO A 346 -8.42 -22.61 10.87
N ASP A 347 -9.61 -22.16 11.30
CA ASP A 347 -10.79 -22.06 10.42
C ASP A 347 -10.65 -20.94 9.37
N VAL A 348 -9.99 -19.84 9.71
CA VAL A 348 -9.64 -18.77 8.78
C VAL A 348 -8.60 -19.24 7.76
N GLN A 349 -7.52 -19.89 8.22
CA GLN A 349 -6.50 -20.43 7.31
C GLN A 349 -7.08 -21.49 6.36
N GLN A 350 -7.97 -22.35 6.86
CA GLN A 350 -8.69 -23.31 6.04
C GLN A 350 -9.54 -22.63 4.96
N ALA A 351 -10.30 -21.58 5.32
CA ALA A 351 -11.14 -20.85 4.38
C ALA A 351 -10.32 -20.09 3.31
N LEU A 352 -9.10 -19.64 3.66
CA LEU A 352 -8.14 -18.99 2.76
C LEU A 352 -7.27 -19.96 1.95
N HIS A 353 -7.42 -21.28 2.17
CA HIS A 353 -6.52 -22.29 1.59
C HIS A 353 -5.04 -22.03 1.92
N ALA A 354 -4.79 -21.45 3.09
CA ALA A 354 -3.47 -21.05 3.58
C ALA A 354 -2.83 -22.15 4.43
N ASN A 355 -1.52 -22.01 4.70
CA ASN A 355 -0.75 -22.88 5.60
C ASN A 355 -0.79 -24.38 5.20
N VAL A 356 -0.78 -24.67 3.90
CA VAL A 356 -0.95 -26.04 3.35
C VAL A 356 0.24 -26.97 3.63
N THR A 357 1.38 -26.42 4.04
CA THR A 357 2.61 -27.16 4.35
C THR A 357 2.92 -27.25 5.84
N ASN A 358 2.03 -26.75 6.71
CA ASN A 358 2.28 -26.63 8.15
C ASN A 358 3.55 -25.81 8.44
N ILE A 359 3.51 -24.55 7.99
CA ILE A 359 4.54 -23.53 8.18
C ILE A 359 4.93 -23.46 9.67
N SER A 360 6.22 -23.45 9.95
CA SER A 360 6.77 -23.61 11.31
C SER A 360 6.69 -22.35 12.19
N TYR A 361 6.21 -21.24 11.64
CA TYR A 361 6.07 -19.95 12.30
C TYR A 361 4.63 -19.44 12.16
N PRO A 362 4.12 -18.67 13.14
CA PRO A 362 2.81 -18.04 13.03
C PRO A 362 2.82 -16.97 11.94
N TRP A 363 1.63 -16.65 11.42
CA TRP A 363 1.44 -15.50 10.53
C TRP A 363 1.62 -14.20 11.33
N THR A 364 2.37 -13.24 10.79
CA THR A 364 2.61 -11.90 11.36
C THR A 364 2.57 -10.83 10.27
N HIS A 365 2.38 -9.56 10.64
CA HIS A 365 2.34 -8.46 9.66
C HIS A 365 3.65 -8.28 8.89
N CYS A 366 4.79 -8.48 9.56
CA CYS A 366 6.10 -8.57 8.90
C CYS A 366 6.81 -9.82 9.37
N SER A 367 7.53 -10.45 8.46
CA SER A 367 8.16 -11.74 8.70
C SER A 367 9.21 -11.66 9.79
N ASP A 368 9.03 -12.47 10.84
CA ASP A 368 10.04 -12.62 11.89
C ASP A 368 11.21 -13.51 11.48
N ILE A 369 11.08 -14.28 10.40
CA ILE A 369 12.11 -15.24 9.99
C ILE A 369 13.11 -14.66 8.99
N ILE A 370 12.74 -13.60 8.27
CA ILE A 370 13.68 -12.90 7.40
C ILE A 370 14.52 -11.98 8.28
N LYS A 371 15.82 -12.26 8.38
CA LYS A 371 16.77 -11.50 9.21
C LYS A 371 17.81 -10.73 8.40
N THR A 372 17.93 -11.05 7.11
CA THR A 372 18.94 -10.49 6.23
C THR A 372 18.32 -10.09 4.89
N TRP A 373 18.81 -9.00 4.33
CA TRP A 373 18.45 -8.55 2.98
C TRP A 373 19.74 -8.33 2.19
N GLY A 374 19.94 -9.16 1.17
CA GLY A 374 21.20 -9.28 0.44
C GLY A 374 21.45 -8.09 -0.47
N ASP A 375 20.65 -7.97 -1.53
CA ASP A 375 20.76 -6.88 -2.51
C ASP A 375 19.62 -5.86 -2.37
N ALA A 376 20.01 -4.58 -2.38
CA ALA A 376 19.12 -3.42 -2.48
C ALA A 376 19.91 -2.26 -3.10
N PRO A 377 19.59 -1.80 -4.33
CA PRO A 377 20.29 -0.66 -4.93
C PRO A 377 19.96 0.61 -4.15
N SER A 378 20.93 1.49 -3.94
CA SER A 378 20.71 2.74 -3.17
C SER A 378 19.82 3.76 -3.86
N SER A 379 19.45 3.54 -5.14
CA SER A 379 18.62 4.45 -5.91
C SER A 379 17.85 3.72 -7.01
N MET A 380 16.55 3.98 -7.07
CA MET A 380 15.61 3.53 -8.09
C MET A 380 15.48 4.52 -9.24
N LEU A 381 16.14 5.68 -9.18
CA LEU A 381 16.09 6.70 -10.22
C LEU A 381 16.48 6.18 -11.63
N PRO A 382 17.51 5.31 -11.81
CA PRO A 382 17.81 4.74 -13.12
C PRO A 382 16.65 3.93 -13.70
N THR A 383 16.03 3.08 -12.88
CA THR A 383 14.87 2.27 -13.27
C THR A 383 13.67 3.15 -13.61
N LEU A 384 13.38 4.18 -12.79
CA LEU A 384 12.32 5.15 -13.07
C LEU A 384 12.56 5.88 -14.40
N LYS A 385 13.78 6.36 -14.67
CA LYS A 385 14.13 7.00 -15.96
C LYS A 385 13.89 6.09 -17.15
N LYS A 386 14.30 4.82 -17.04
CA LYS A 386 14.10 3.82 -18.09
C LYS A 386 12.61 3.58 -18.37
N LEU A 387 11.80 3.43 -17.32
CA LEU A 387 10.37 3.17 -17.44
C LEU A 387 9.61 4.38 -18.01
N ILE A 388 9.98 5.60 -17.59
CA ILE A 388 9.44 6.86 -18.15
C ILE A 388 9.76 6.94 -19.65
N ALA A 389 11.02 6.72 -20.04
CA ALA A 389 11.42 6.72 -21.44
C ALA A 389 10.71 5.62 -22.26
N GLY A 390 10.34 4.52 -21.60
CA GLY A 390 9.52 3.43 -22.15
C GLY A 390 8.03 3.75 -22.28
N GLY A 391 7.57 4.94 -21.87
CA GLY A 391 6.17 5.34 -21.91
C GLY A 391 5.30 4.71 -20.83
N ILE A 392 5.90 4.13 -19.79
CA ILE A 392 5.16 3.57 -18.65
C ILE A 392 4.68 4.73 -17.77
N ARG A 393 3.38 4.74 -17.45
CA ARG A 393 2.78 5.78 -16.61
C ARG A 393 3.16 5.57 -15.14
N ILE A 394 3.71 6.59 -14.50
CA ILE A 394 4.14 6.53 -13.09
C ILE A 394 3.45 7.61 -12.27
N TRP A 395 2.79 7.22 -11.18
CA TRP A 395 2.33 8.14 -10.14
C TRP A 395 3.11 7.89 -8.84
N VAL A 396 3.64 8.94 -8.25
CA VAL A 396 4.19 8.90 -6.90
C VAL A 396 3.24 9.68 -6.00
N PHE A 397 2.89 9.14 -4.84
CA PHE A 397 2.04 9.86 -3.90
C PHE A 397 2.57 9.81 -2.48
N SER A 398 2.30 10.84 -1.67
CA SER A 398 2.77 10.91 -0.29
C SER A 398 1.73 11.55 0.64
N GLY A 399 1.51 10.93 1.79
CA GLY A 399 0.85 11.58 2.93
C GLY A 399 1.74 12.66 3.54
N ASP A 400 1.20 13.86 3.78
CA ASP A 400 1.98 15.02 4.26
C ASP A 400 2.26 15.04 5.77
N THR A 401 1.76 14.04 6.51
CA THR A 401 2.05 13.85 7.95
C THR A 401 2.96 12.66 8.21
N ASP A 402 3.42 11.97 7.16
CA ASP A 402 4.34 10.85 7.27
C ASP A 402 5.74 11.36 7.64
N GLY A 403 6.26 10.98 8.81
CA GLY A 403 7.64 11.22 9.19
C GLY A 403 8.62 10.14 8.72
N ARG A 404 8.10 9.01 8.21
CA ARG A 404 8.89 7.85 7.80
C ARG A 404 9.56 8.07 6.45
N ILE A 405 8.76 8.33 5.43
CA ILE A 405 9.21 8.69 4.09
C ILE A 405 8.43 9.96 3.70
N PRO A 406 8.83 11.11 4.26
CA PRO A 406 8.03 12.33 4.17
C PRO A 406 7.93 12.87 2.75
N VAL A 407 6.95 13.75 2.55
CA VAL A 407 6.82 14.55 1.30
C VAL A 407 8.15 15.24 0.94
N THR A 408 8.93 15.70 1.91
CA THR A 408 10.24 16.33 1.68
C THR A 408 11.21 15.36 0.99
N ALA A 409 11.31 14.10 1.47
CA ALA A 409 12.12 13.05 0.86
C ALA A 409 11.71 12.80 -0.60
N THR A 410 10.40 12.61 -0.84
CA THR A 410 9.87 12.42 -2.19
C THR A 410 10.18 13.61 -3.11
N ARG A 411 10.03 14.85 -2.63
CA ARG A 411 10.32 16.05 -3.43
C ARG A 411 11.80 16.17 -3.80
N LEU A 412 12.70 15.89 -2.86
CA LEU A 412 14.15 15.86 -3.13
C LEU A 412 14.50 14.78 -4.15
N THR A 413 13.96 13.57 -3.99
CA THR A 413 14.13 12.46 -4.93
C THR A 413 13.67 12.82 -6.34
N LEU A 414 12.47 13.38 -6.49
CA LEU A 414 11.92 13.76 -7.80
C LEU A 414 12.68 14.95 -8.43
N SER A 415 13.18 15.88 -7.62
CA SER A 415 14.09 16.93 -8.09
C SER A 415 15.39 16.33 -8.64
N LYS A 416 15.99 15.36 -7.93
CA LYS A 416 17.18 14.63 -8.36
C LYS A 416 16.95 13.74 -9.59
N LEU A 417 15.73 13.20 -9.76
CA LEU A 417 15.32 12.48 -10.97
C LEU A 417 15.47 13.37 -12.22
N GLY A 418 15.15 14.66 -12.10
CA GLY A 418 15.42 15.68 -13.12
C GLY A 418 14.49 15.61 -14.34
N GLN A 419 13.24 15.14 -14.18
CA GLN A 419 12.24 15.20 -15.23
C GLN A 419 11.79 16.64 -15.48
N LYS A 420 11.41 16.95 -16.73
CA LYS A 420 10.93 18.28 -17.10
C LYS A 420 9.55 18.55 -16.50
N LEU A 421 9.42 19.71 -15.85
CA LEU A 421 8.16 20.18 -15.27
C LEU A 421 7.15 20.53 -16.38
N ILE A 422 5.93 19.99 -16.27
CA ILE A 422 4.78 20.33 -17.12
C ILE A 422 3.85 21.29 -16.37
N GLU A 423 3.51 20.96 -15.12
CA GLU A 423 2.61 21.74 -14.28
C GLU A 423 3.15 21.79 -12.85
N ASP A 424 3.33 22.99 -12.32
CA ASP A 424 3.84 23.20 -10.96
C ASP A 424 2.75 22.96 -9.90
N TRP A 425 3.16 22.97 -8.64
CA TRP A 425 2.39 22.73 -7.42
C TRP A 425 0.94 23.27 -7.45
N THR A 426 0.01 22.42 -7.85
CA THR A 426 -1.40 22.78 -8.08
C THR A 426 -2.31 22.05 -7.09
N PRO A 427 -3.24 22.73 -6.39
CA PRO A 427 -4.14 22.06 -5.47
C PRO A 427 -5.12 21.16 -6.22
N TRP A 428 -5.48 20.04 -5.59
CA TRP A 428 -6.60 19.21 -6.05
C TRP A 428 -7.69 19.12 -5.00
N TYR A 429 -8.94 18.89 -5.43
CA TYR A 429 -10.12 18.95 -4.56
C TYR A 429 -10.83 17.60 -4.45
N THR A 430 -11.34 17.35 -3.24
CA THR A 430 -12.12 16.14 -2.95
C THR A 430 -13.53 16.24 -3.52
N ASN A 431 -14.07 15.12 -4.00
CA ASN A 431 -15.44 15.05 -4.52
C ASN A 431 -16.51 15.13 -3.41
N HIS A 432 -16.11 15.18 -2.13
CA HIS A 432 -17.02 15.13 -1.01
C HIS A 432 -17.56 16.52 -0.66
N LYS A 433 -18.83 16.72 -0.99
CA LYS A 433 -19.70 17.73 -0.40
C LYS A 433 -19.87 17.42 1.09
N GLN A 434 -19.05 18.01 1.96
CA GLN A 434 -19.32 17.94 3.39
C GLN A 434 -20.37 19.01 3.74
N PRO A 435 -21.49 18.62 4.36
CA PRO A 435 -22.41 19.59 4.91
C PRO A 435 -21.76 20.26 6.12
N THR A 436 -21.48 21.56 6.05
CA THR A 436 -21.04 22.34 7.21
C THR A 436 -22.25 23.07 7.79
N PHE A 437 -22.49 22.91 9.08
CA PHE A 437 -23.53 23.67 9.79
C PHE A 437 -23.02 25.09 10.05
N ILE A 438 -23.75 26.09 9.56
CA ILE A 438 -23.55 27.48 9.95
C ILE A 438 -24.75 27.89 10.79
N THR A 439 -24.52 28.15 12.08
CA THR A 439 -25.52 28.81 12.92
C THR A 439 -25.29 30.31 12.81
N ILE A 440 -26.11 31.01 12.02
CA ILE A 440 -26.11 32.47 12.01
C ILE A 440 -26.93 32.94 13.22
N HIS A 441 -26.25 33.39 14.27
CA HIS A 441 -26.92 34.11 15.36
C HIS A 441 -27.11 35.56 14.91
N GLN A 442 -28.34 35.91 14.54
CA GLN A 442 -28.73 37.30 14.39
C GLN A 442 -29.06 37.84 15.79
N GLU A 443 -28.18 38.65 16.38
CA GLU A 443 -28.57 39.44 17.54
C GLU A 443 -29.60 40.47 17.09
N ASN A 444 -30.85 40.30 17.54
CA ASN A 444 -31.84 41.37 17.46
C ASN A 444 -31.44 42.47 18.46
N PRO A 445 -31.21 43.73 18.03
CA PRO A 445 -31.09 44.84 18.96
C PRO A 445 -32.46 45.09 19.57
N SER A 446 -32.75 44.40 20.68
CA SER A 446 -33.96 44.60 21.45
C SER A 446 -33.81 45.91 22.22
N ARG A 447 -34.71 46.84 21.93
CA ARG A 447 -34.89 48.16 22.53
C ARG A 447 -34.44 48.24 24.00
N ASN A 448 -33.42 49.07 24.25
CA ASN A 448 -33.15 49.61 25.58
C ASN A 448 -34.31 50.51 26.02
N LEU A 449 -35.17 49.99 26.89
CA LEU A 449 -35.86 50.80 27.89
C LEU A 449 -35.32 50.40 29.25
N LEU A 450 -34.62 51.36 29.87
CA LEU A 450 -34.33 51.48 31.31
C LEU A 450 -33.35 50.46 31.91
N GLY A 451 -32.14 50.95 32.19
CA GLY A 451 -31.60 50.94 33.55
C GLY A 451 -31.07 49.63 34.14
N ASN A 452 -29.76 49.64 34.37
CA ASN A 452 -28.98 48.82 35.32
C ASN A 452 -28.60 47.38 34.95
N SER A 453 -27.28 47.23 34.75
CA SER A 453 -26.43 46.07 35.02
C SER A 453 -27.03 44.69 34.78
N SER A 454 -26.73 44.09 33.62
CA SER A 454 -26.78 42.64 33.47
C SER A 454 -25.41 42.11 33.06
N SER A 455 -24.90 41.21 33.89
CA SER A 455 -23.72 40.39 33.63
C SER A 455 -24.01 39.44 32.46
N THR A 456 -23.23 39.52 31.39
CA THR A 456 -23.21 38.51 30.32
C THR A 456 -22.49 37.26 30.82
N LYS A 457 -23.24 36.17 31.03
CA LYS A 457 -22.67 34.82 31.14
C LYS A 457 -22.51 34.24 29.73
N LEU A 458 -21.26 34.14 29.28
CA LEU A 458 -20.88 33.36 28.09
C LEU A 458 -21.00 31.87 28.39
N TYR A 459 -21.84 31.15 27.64
CA TYR A 459 -21.76 29.70 27.56
C TYR A 459 -20.74 29.30 26.49
N LYS A 460 -19.64 28.67 26.93
CA LYS A 460 -18.67 28.01 26.06
C LYS A 460 -19.30 26.81 25.38
N SER A 461 -19.24 26.76 24.05
CA SER A 461 -19.31 25.54 23.25
C SER A 461 -17.91 25.24 22.69
N PRO A 462 -17.37 24.02 22.81
CA PRO A 462 -16.01 23.71 22.41
C PRO A 462 -15.96 23.27 20.94
N LEU A 463 -16.14 24.21 20.01
CA LEU A 463 -15.81 23.98 18.61
C LEU A 463 -15.12 25.22 18.05
N TYR A 464 -13.83 25.05 17.75
CA TYR A 464 -12.95 26.03 17.13
C TYR A 464 -13.66 26.75 15.98
N THR A 465 -13.95 28.03 16.17
CA THR A 465 -14.35 28.92 15.07
C THR A 465 -13.51 30.18 15.17
N THR A 466 -12.65 30.39 14.17
CA THR A 466 -11.95 31.65 13.95
C THR A 466 -13.01 32.70 13.57
N ILE A 467 -13.14 33.75 14.37
CA ILE A 467 -14.02 34.88 14.07
C ILE A 467 -13.26 35.77 13.07
N TYR A 468 -13.82 35.96 11.87
CA TYR A 468 -13.43 37.08 11.01
C TYR A 468 -14.23 38.30 11.43
N ASP A 469 -13.54 39.35 11.86
CA ASP A 469 -14.12 40.68 12.08
C ASP A 469 -14.28 41.35 10.70
N VAL A 470 -15.50 41.31 10.14
CA VAL A 470 -15.77 41.88 8.82
C VAL A 470 -16.22 43.34 8.97
N ASN A 471 -15.27 44.21 9.29
CA ASN A 471 -15.44 45.65 9.09
C ASN A 471 -14.91 46.05 7.71
N SER A 472 -15.71 45.84 6.65
CA SER A 472 -15.64 46.67 5.43
C SER A 472 -16.75 46.31 4.42
N HIS A 473 -17.48 47.36 4.07
CA HIS A 473 -18.45 47.55 2.97
C HIS A 473 -18.79 46.38 2.04
N ILE A 474 -19.95 45.76 2.28
CA ILE A 474 -20.72 45.05 1.26
C ILE A 474 -21.53 46.09 0.48
N SER A 475 -21.36 46.12 -0.84
CA SER A 475 -22.14 46.98 -1.74
C SER A 475 -23.60 46.52 -1.83
N SER A 476 -24.51 47.48 -2.03
CA SER A 476 -25.96 47.30 -2.01
C SER A 476 -26.53 46.39 -3.11
N GLU A 477 -25.72 45.88 -4.03
CA GLU A 477 -26.18 45.02 -5.13
C GLU A 477 -26.34 43.54 -4.73
N MET A 478 -25.88 43.13 -3.54
CA MET A 478 -26.07 41.76 -3.05
C MET A 478 -27.38 41.56 -2.27
N ILE A 479 -28.13 42.64 -2.00
CA ILE A 479 -29.31 42.64 -1.13
C ILE A 479 -30.62 42.33 -1.90
N ASP A 480 -30.64 42.47 -3.23
CA ASP A 480 -31.88 42.33 -4.03
C ASP A 480 -32.31 40.89 -4.35
N SER A 481 -31.58 39.87 -3.87
CA SER A 481 -32.03 38.46 -3.98
C SER A 481 -32.69 37.90 -2.70
N MET A 482 -32.74 38.67 -1.62
CA MET A 482 -33.28 38.22 -0.33
C MET A 482 -34.61 38.90 -0.01
N SER A 483 -35.66 38.47 -0.70
CA SER A 483 -37.03 38.86 -0.37
C SER A 483 -37.70 37.80 0.53
N ILE A 484 -38.10 38.27 1.72
CA ILE A 484 -39.14 37.76 2.65
C ILE A 484 -38.67 36.87 3.82
N CYS A 485 -38.76 37.45 5.02
CA CYS A 485 -38.47 36.89 6.34
C CYS A 485 -39.51 35.88 6.85
N HIS A 486 -39.04 34.77 7.44
CA HIS A 486 -39.63 34.02 8.58
C HIS A 486 -38.54 33.07 9.17
N PRO A 487 -38.68 32.57 10.42
CA PRO A 487 -37.55 32.29 11.31
C PRO A 487 -36.81 30.97 11.01
N SER A 488 -35.50 30.98 11.23
CA SER A 488 -34.60 29.81 11.33
C SER A 488 -34.34 29.06 10.02
N TYR A 489 -33.56 29.63 9.10
CA TYR A 489 -32.97 28.83 8.03
C TYR A 489 -31.66 28.19 8.51
N LEU A 490 -31.70 26.87 8.73
CA LEU A 490 -30.52 26.02 8.61
C LEU A 490 -30.10 26.02 7.13
N THR A 491 -29.04 26.73 6.78
CA THR A 491 -28.46 26.67 5.43
C THR A 491 -27.32 25.66 5.41
N TRP A 492 -27.40 24.69 4.51
CA TRP A 492 -26.29 23.79 4.22
C TRP A 492 -25.37 24.48 3.22
N ALA A 493 -24.16 24.83 3.64
CA ALA A 493 -23.10 25.21 2.73
C ALA A 493 -22.24 23.98 2.41
N TYR A 494 -22.09 23.67 1.12
CA TYR A 494 -21.21 22.62 0.65
C TYR A 494 -19.86 23.23 0.30
N TYR A 495 -18.82 22.89 1.06
CA TYR A 495 -17.47 23.34 0.76
C TYR A 495 -16.64 22.20 0.19
N SER A 496 -16.01 22.45 -0.96
CA SER A 496 -14.95 21.58 -1.47
C SER A 496 -13.74 21.67 -0.53
N LYS A 497 -13.22 20.53 -0.06
CA LYS A 497 -11.97 20.50 0.71
C LYS A 497 -10.81 20.19 -0.24
N VAL A 498 -9.71 20.94 -0.11
CA VAL A 498 -8.42 20.63 -0.75
C VAL A 498 -7.97 19.25 -0.26
N GLY A 499 -7.82 18.32 -1.20
CA GLY A 499 -7.34 16.96 -0.94
C GLY A 499 -5.81 16.89 -0.82
N GLY A 500 -5.11 17.84 -1.42
CA GLY A 500 -3.65 17.98 -1.42
C GLY A 500 -3.20 18.74 -2.67
N TRP A 501 -2.00 18.42 -3.17
CA TRP A 501 -1.40 19.09 -4.33
C TRP A 501 -0.84 18.09 -5.33
N THR A 502 -0.73 18.50 -6.58
CA THR A 502 -0.10 17.73 -7.66
C THR A 502 1.05 18.51 -8.28
N ILE A 503 2.08 17.78 -8.73
CA ILE A 503 3.08 18.28 -9.68
C ILE A 503 3.07 17.33 -10.87
N GLU A 504 3.03 17.86 -12.09
CA GLU A 504 3.14 17.06 -13.31
C GLU A 504 4.52 17.25 -13.94
N TYR A 505 5.20 16.14 -14.19
CA TYR A 505 6.43 16.05 -14.95
C TYR A 505 6.19 15.24 -16.23
N GLU A 506 7.10 15.33 -17.20
CA GLU A 506 7.08 14.43 -18.35
C GLU A 506 7.14 12.96 -17.90
N GLY A 507 6.04 12.22 -18.12
CA GLY A 507 5.90 10.78 -17.81
C GLY A 507 5.67 10.43 -16.34
N LEU A 508 5.62 11.40 -15.42
CA LEU A 508 5.44 11.16 -13.98
C LEU A 508 4.53 12.21 -13.34
N MET A 509 3.63 11.78 -12.47
CA MET A 509 2.82 12.67 -11.63
C MET A 509 3.17 12.47 -10.15
N PHE A 510 3.39 13.56 -9.43
CA PHE A 510 3.49 13.56 -7.97
C PHE A 510 2.20 14.07 -7.35
N VAL A 511 1.71 13.41 -6.30
CA VAL A 511 0.49 13.79 -5.58
C VAL A 511 0.72 13.78 -4.07
N THR A 512 0.40 14.87 -3.38
CA THR A 512 0.30 14.87 -1.91
C THR A 512 -1.13 14.66 -1.47
N ILE A 513 -1.30 14.01 -0.32
CA ILE A 513 -2.60 13.82 0.34
C ILE A 513 -2.55 14.47 1.71
N ARG A 514 -3.38 15.53 1.85
CA ARG A 514 -3.38 16.37 3.03
C ARG A 514 -3.93 15.65 4.26
N GLY A 515 -3.16 15.69 5.34
CA GLY A 515 -3.42 15.08 6.64
C GLY A 515 -3.28 13.56 6.66
N ALA A 516 -2.64 12.94 5.66
CA ALA A 516 -2.43 11.49 5.62
C ALA A 516 -1.03 11.13 6.16
N GLY A 517 -0.94 10.03 6.90
CA GLY A 517 0.35 9.43 7.30
C GLY A 517 0.92 8.53 6.21
N HIS A 518 1.79 7.61 6.61
CA HIS A 518 2.47 6.65 5.74
C HIS A 518 1.49 5.80 4.92
N GLN A 519 0.53 5.18 5.60
CA GLN A 519 -0.52 4.34 5.01
C GLN A 519 -1.70 5.22 4.58
N VAL A 520 -1.52 5.96 3.48
CA VAL A 520 -2.50 6.95 3.00
C VAL A 520 -3.95 6.42 2.96
N PRO A 521 -4.24 5.18 2.50
CA PRO A 521 -5.60 4.66 2.49
C PRO A 521 -6.21 4.51 3.88
N THR A 522 -5.43 4.25 4.93
CA THR A 522 -5.93 4.18 6.30
C THR A 522 -6.29 5.56 6.85
N PHE A 523 -5.43 6.57 6.63
CA PHE A 523 -5.64 7.92 7.16
C PHE A 523 -6.68 8.74 6.38
N LYS A 524 -6.72 8.56 5.06
CA LYS A 524 -7.59 9.30 4.13
C LYS A 524 -8.25 8.35 3.12
N PRO A 525 -9.07 7.39 3.57
CA PRO A 525 -9.60 6.31 2.74
C PRO A 525 -10.42 6.80 1.54
N SER A 526 -11.20 7.85 1.75
CA SER A 526 -12.00 8.44 0.68
C SER A 526 -11.14 9.10 -0.40
N GLN A 527 -10.10 9.83 0.00
CA GLN A 527 -9.15 10.50 -0.89
C GLN A 527 -8.30 9.47 -1.63
N ALA A 528 -7.85 8.42 -0.95
CA ALA A 528 -7.11 7.32 -1.55
C ALA A 528 -7.94 6.59 -2.62
N LEU A 529 -9.23 6.33 -2.36
CA LEU A 529 -10.13 5.76 -3.37
C LEU A 529 -10.34 6.70 -4.57
N GLN A 530 -10.39 8.02 -4.35
CA GLN A 530 -10.43 8.99 -5.45
C GLN A 530 -9.13 8.96 -6.25
N LEU A 531 -7.97 8.93 -5.58
CA LEU A 531 -6.64 8.85 -6.19
C LEU A 531 -6.53 7.66 -7.15
N VAL A 532 -6.82 6.44 -6.66
CA VAL A 532 -6.71 5.23 -7.49
C VAL A 532 -7.69 5.25 -8.67
N ARG A 533 -8.90 5.78 -8.51
CA ARG A 533 -9.87 5.91 -9.61
C ARG A 533 -9.35 6.83 -10.71
N HIS A 534 -8.74 7.94 -10.34
CA HIS A 534 -8.19 8.91 -11.29
C HIS A 534 -6.96 8.35 -12.01
N PHE A 535 -6.05 7.72 -11.27
CA PHE A 535 -4.92 7.00 -11.85
C PHE A 535 -5.37 5.97 -12.89
N LEU A 536 -6.22 5.01 -12.49
CA LEU A 536 -6.69 3.94 -13.36
C LEU A 536 -7.45 4.46 -14.59
N ALA A 537 -8.19 5.56 -14.46
CA ALA A 537 -8.94 6.18 -15.55
C ALA A 537 -8.09 7.07 -16.48
N ASN A 538 -6.78 7.23 -16.20
CA ASN A 538 -5.91 8.18 -16.87
C ASN A 538 -6.43 9.64 -16.82
N ARG A 539 -6.89 10.08 -15.65
CA ARG A 539 -7.43 11.43 -15.46
C ARG A 539 -6.68 12.18 -14.38
N LYS A 540 -6.39 13.46 -14.61
CA LYS A 540 -5.90 14.36 -13.56
C LYS A 540 -6.89 14.44 -12.41
N LEU A 541 -6.40 14.69 -11.20
CA LEU A 541 -7.26 15.01 -10.06
C LEU A 541 -7.97 16.36 -10.31
N PRO A 542 -9.15 16.60 -9.71
CA PRO A 542 -9.92 17.82 -9.98
C PRO A 542 -9.17 19.07 -9.50
N PRO A 543 -8.84 20.04 -10.38
CA PRO A 543 -8.05 21.22 -10.03
C PRO A 543 -8.89 22.37 -9.46
N THR A 544 -10.21 22.24 -9.45
CA THR A 544 -11.14 23.26 -8.94
C THR A 544 -12.13 22.66 -7.94
N PRO A 545 -12.65 23.48 -7.01
CA PRO A 545 -13.85 23.16 -6.22
C PRO A 545 -15.01 22.60 -7.07
N PHE A 546 -15.76 21.65 -6.49
CA PHE A 546 -17.01 21.11 -7.06
C PHE A 546 -18.26 21.90 -6.66
#